data_AF-A0A3D3JRR3-F1
#
_entry.id   AF-A0A3D3JRR3-F1
#
_cell.length_a   1.000
_cell.length_b   1.000
_cell.length_c   1.000
_cell.angle_alpha   90.00
_cell.angle_beta   90.00
_cell.angle_gamma   90.00
#
_symmetry.space_group_name_H-M   'P 1'
#
loop_
_entity.id
_entity.type
_entity.pdbx_description
1 polymer ?
#
loop_
_entity_poly.entity_id
_entity_poly.type
_entity_poly.pdbx_seq_one_letter_code
_entity_poly.pdbx_strand_id
1 'polypeptide(L)'
;MQHKVIKFSIADLALDYELVAKCLNRHCRNGQYRVSGLCQTESSVFFSLEINFEAPQQYVLAPFTACSDADVLADLHTRWHSGFSTRGLIRLSESYLGLFEIPVDVVDLNPDTDNELGEATEITVSPGSIPAE
;
A
#
# COMPACT_ATOMS: atom_id res chain seq x y z
N MET A 1 -21.18 0.22 2.48
CA MET A 1 -19.84 0.75 2.13
C MET A 1 -19.23 -0.22 1.13
N GLN A 2 -18.85 0.26 -0.05
CA GLN A 2 -18.10 -0.56 -1.01
C GLN A 2 -16.63 -0.47 -0.61
N HIS A 3 -15.98 -1.62 -0.48
CA HIS A 3 -14.54 -1.71 -0.23
C HIS A 3 -13.91 -2.36 -1.46
N LYS A 4 -12.84 -1.75 -1.96
CA LYS A 4 -12.05 -2.30 -3.05
C LYS A 4 -10.78 -2.88 -2.48
N VAL A 5 -10.33 -4.00 -3.03
CA VAL A 5 -9.08 -4.64 -2.60
C VAL A 5 -8.18 -4.77 -3.81
N ILE A 6 -6.93 -4.33 -3.67
CA ILE A 6 -5.88 -4.57 -4.66
C ILE A 6 -4.94 -5.63 -4.11
N LYS A 7 -4.63 -6.63 -4.93
CA LYS A 7 -3.75 -7.74 -4.58
C LYS A 7 -2.42 -7.62 -5.31
N PHE A 8 -1.32 -7.84 -4.61
CA PHE A 8 0.01 -8.05 -5.18
C PHE A 8 0.63 -9.33 -4.61
N SER A 9 1.49 -10.00 -5.36
CA SER A 9 2.27 -11.10 -4.80
C SER A 9 3.43 -10.56 -3.97
N ILE A 10 3.86 -11.32 -2.95
CA ILE A 10 5.07 -10.99 -2.19
C ILE A 10 6.31 -11.01 -3.11
N ALA A 11 6.30 -11.85 -4.15
CA ALA A 11 7.39 -11.90 -5.12
C ALA A 11 7.52 -10.58 -5.90
N ASP A 12 6.41 -9.97 -6.32
CA ASP A 12 6.42 -8.66 -7.00
C ASP A 12 6.95 -7.56 -6.07
N LEU A 13 6.52 -7.56 -4.81
CA LEU A 13 6.99 -6.64 -3.77
C LEU A 13 8.49 -6.80 -3.48
N ALA A 14 9.01 -8.02 -3.50
CA ALA A 14 10.42 -8.29 -3.30
C ALA A 14 11.27 -7.90 -4.53
N LEU A 15 10.69 -7.97 -5.73
CA LEU A 15 11.37 -7.62 -6.97
C LEU A 15 11.44 -6.11 -7.20
N ASP A 16 10.29 -5.42 -7.09
CA ASP A 16 10.16 -3.99 -7.37
C ASP A 16 8.98 -3.37 -6.60
N TYR A 17 9.21 -3.06 -5.32
CA TYR A 17 8.21 -2.39 -4.50
C TYR A 17 7.90 -0.95 -4.96
N GLU A 18 8.78 -0.30 -5.72
CA GLU A 18 8.52 1.04 -6.25
C GLU A 18 7.44 0.99 -7.33
N LEU A 19 7.48 -0.03 -8.19
CA LEU A 19 6.43 -0.27 -9.18
C LEU A 19 5.08 -0.55 -8.50
N VAL A 20 5.07 -1.35 -7.43
CA VAL A 20 3.86 -1.59 -6.64
C VAL A 20 3.30 -0.28 -6.06
N ALA A 21 4.17 0.57 -5.51
CA ALA A 21 3.76 1.90 -5.02
C ALA A 21 3.21 2.78 -6.15
N LYS A 22 3.82 2.79 -7.35
CA LYS A 22 3.29 3.51 -8.52
C LYS A 22 1.91 3.00 -8.92
N CYS A 23 1.69 1.69 -8.90
CA CYS A 23 0.38 1.11 -9.18
C CYS A 23 -0.66 1.52 -8.11
N LEU A 24 -0.33 1.48 -6.83
CA LEU A 24 -1.21 1.95 -5.75
C LEU A 24 -1.57 3.43 -5.93
N ASN A 25 -0.58 4.28 -6.21
CA ASN A 25 -0.80 5.70 -6.46
C ASN A 25 -1.67 5.95 -7.68
N ARG A 26 -1.52 5.18 -8.76
CA ARG A 26 -2.38 5.28 -9.95
C ARG A 26 -3.85 5.03 -9.59
N HIS A 27 -4.13 4.04 -8.74
CA HIS A 27 -5.49 3.76 -8.29
C HIS A 27 -6.04 4.84 -7.34
N CYS A 28 -5.18 5.51 -6.56
CA CYS A 28 -5.60 6.51 -5.58
C CYS A 28 -5.50 7.97 -6.07
N ARG A 29 -4.96 8.20 -7.29
CA ARG A 29 -4.56 9.52 -7.81
C ARG A 29 -5.63 10.61 -7.74
N ASN A 30 -6.89 10.24 -7.97
CA ASN A 30 -8.00 11.20 -8.06
C ASN A 30 -8.74 11.41 -6.73
N GLY A 31 -8.15 11.00 -5.60
CA GLY A 31 -8.78 11.08 -4.27
C GLY A 31 -9.91 10.07 -4.05
N GLN A 32 -10.49 9.51 -5.12
CA GLN A 32 -11.59 8.56 -5.06
C GLN A 32 -11.35 7.37 -4.13
N TYR A 33 -10.09 6.95 -3.97
CA TYR A 33 -9.69 5.85 -3.12
C TYR A 33 -8.57 6.28 -2.17
N ARG A 34 -8.63 5.77 -0.94
CA ARG A 34 -7.56 5.84 0.06
C ARG A 34 -7.26 4.45 0.59
N VAL A 35 -5.99 4.11 0.75
CA VAL A 35 -5.61 2.88 1.46
C VAL A 35 -5.97 3.01 2.93
N SER A 36 -6.85 2.14 3.42
CA SER A 36 -7.23 2.11 4.84
C SER A 36 -6.30 1.22 5.66
N GLY A 37 -5.73 0.20 5.03
CA GLY A 37 -4.76 -0.71 5.63
C GLY A 37 -4.36 -1.80 4.65
N LEU A 38 -3.59 -2.76 5.15
CA LEU A 38 -3.18 -3.93 4.39
C LEU A 38 -3.31 -5.19 5.24
N CYS A 39 -3.47 -6.33 4.56
CA CYS A 39 -3.28 -7.64 5.16
C CYS A 39 -2.34 -8.48 4.30
N GLN A 40 -1.58 -9.33 4.96
CA GLN A 40 -0.60 -10.20 4.31
C GLN A 40 -0.98 -11.66 4.56
N THR A 41 -0.83 -12.46 3.50
CA THR A 41 -0.86 -13.92 3.53
C THR A 41 0.54 -14.45 3.21
N GLU A 42 0.72 -15.77 3.18
CA GLU A 42 2.03 -16.37 2.87
C GLU A 42 2.60 -15.98 1.50
N SER A 43 1.75 -15.66 0.51
CA SER A 43 2.18 -15.40 -0.87
C SER A 43 1.75 -14.05 -1.43
N SER A 44 0.84 -13.36 -0.75
CA SER A 44 0.18 -12.16 -1.29
C SER A 44 -0.06 -11.10 -0.22
N VAL A 45 -0.04 -9.84 -0.65
CA VAL A 45 -0.46 -8.68 0.14
C VAL A 45 -1.71 -8.09 -0.50
N PHE A 46 -2.68 -7.76 0.33
CA PHE A 46 -3.94 -7.15 -0.05
C PHE A 46 -4.02 -5.77 0.56
N PHE A 47 -4.24 -4.76 -0.27
CA PHE A 47 -4.45 -3.37 0.14
C PHE A 47 -5.94 -3.08 0.12
N SER A 48 -6.50 -2.75 1.27
CA SER A 48 -7.90 -2.35 1.40
C SER A 48 -8.04 -0.88 1.08
N LEU A 49 -8.98 -0.55 0.20
CA LEU A 49 -9.30 0.81 -0.21
C LEU A 49 -10.67 1.24 0.30
N GLU A 50 -10.72 2.43 0.88
CA GLU A 50 -11.93 3.17 1.20
C GLU A 50 -12.28 4.14 0.06
N ILE A 51 -13.57 4.35 -0.17
CA ILE A 51 -14.10 5.18 -1.27
C ILE A 51 -14.57 6.53 -0.73
N ASN A 52 -14.55 7.56 -1.58
CA ASN A 52 -14.99 8.94 -1.30
C ASN A 52 -14.04 9.71 -0.38
N PHE A 53 -12.74 9.61 -0.65
CA PHE A 53 -11.77 10.51 -0.05
C PHE A 53 -11.65 11.81 -0.87
N GLU A 54 -11.56 12.96 -0.21
CA GLU A 54 -11.54 14.26 -0.91
C GLU A 54 -10.12 14.72 -1.26
N ALA A 55 -9.10 14.24 -0.52
CA ALA A 55 -7.72 14.67 -0.68
C ALA A 55 -6.86 13.58 -1.35
N PRO A 56 -6.16 13.89 -2.46
CA PRO A 56 -5.20 12.95 -3.03
C PRO A 56 -4.10 12.64 -2.02
N GLN A 57 -3.70 11.38 -2.00
CA GLN A 57 -2.63 10.87 -1.14
C GLN A 57 -1.57 10.21 -2.01
N GLN A 58 -0.33 10.29 -1.54
CA GLN A 58 0.78 9.57 -2.14
C GLN A 58 1.22 8.45 -1.20
N TYR A 59 1.37 7.27 -1.76
CA TYR A 59 1.82 6.08 -1.07
C TYR A 59 3.26 5.78 -1.43
N VAL A 60 4.09 5.55 -0.42
CA VAL A 60 5.48 5.16 -0.58
C VAL A 60 5.69 3.85 0.14
N LEU A 61 6.30 2.90 -0.56
CA LEU A 61 6.84 1.69 0.04
C LEU A 61 8.33 1.89 0.29
N ALA A 62 8.76 1.69 1.53
CA ALA A 62 10.16 1.86 1.89
C ALA A 62 10.61 0.78 2.87
N PRO A 63 11.85 0.27 2.74
CA PRO A 63 12.37 -0.72 3.67
C PRO A 63 12.54 -0.12 5.07
N PHE A 64 12.39 -0.98 6.08
CA PHE A 64 12.89 -0.72 7.42
C PHE A 64 14.38 -1.07 7.46
N THR A 65 15.14 -0.28 8.21
CA THR A 65 16.57 -0.52 8.45
C THR A 65 16.81 -1.59 9.51
N ALA A 66 15.76 -1.94 10.24
CA ALA A 66 15.70 -2.91 11.30
C ALA A 66 15.94 -4.37 10.87
N CYS A 67 16.76 -5.09 11.64
CA CYS A 67 17.03 -6.52 11.48
C CYS A 67 16.24 -7.40 12.47
N SER A 68 15.49 -6.81 13.39
CA SER A 68 14.67 -7.50 14.38
C SER A 68 13.33 -6.81 14.59
N ASP A 69 12.34 -7.52 15.15
CA ASP A 69 11.02 -6.96 15.43
C ASP A 69 11.08 -5.76 16.41
N ALA A 70 12.04 -5.77 17.34
CA ALA A 70 12.27 -4.67 18.26
C ALA A 70 12.80 -3.43 17.55
N ASP A 71 13.72 -3.61 16.60
CA ASP A 71 14.25 -2.52 15.78
C ASP A 71 13.17 -1.95 14.86
N VAL A 72 12.31 -2.80 14.31
CA VAL A 72 11.17 -2.37 13.47
C VAL A 72 10.24 -1.48 14.27
N LEU A 73 9.94 -1.87 15.52
CA LEU A 73 9.11 -1.08 16.41
C LEU A 73 9.75 0.28 16.73
N ALA A 74 11.07 0.30 16.97
CA ALA A 74 11.81 1.54 17.21
C ALA A 74 11.82 2.47 15.99
N ASP A 75 12.04 1.92 14.79
CA ASP A 75 11.97 2.66 13.52
C ASP A 75 10.56 3.22 13.28
N LEU A 76 9.51 2.43 13.54
CA LEU A 76 8.11 2.84 13.39
C LEU A 76 7.79 4.00 14.33
N HIS A 77 8.21 3.92 15.60
CA HIS A 77 8.09 5.02 16.53
C HIS A 77 8.83 6.27 16.06
N THR A 78 10.06 6.12 15.53
CA THR A 78 10.87 7.25 15.05
C THR A 78 10.20 7.96 13.87
N ARG A 79 9.70 7.19 12.90
CA ARG A 79 8.97 7.73 11.73
C ARG A 79 7.65 8.38 12.14
N TRP A 80 6.93 7.78 13.09
CA TRP A 80 5.70 8.37 13.63
C TRP A 80 5.95 9.74 14.27
N HIS A 81 6.97 9.88 15.12
CA HIS A 81 7.34 11.17 15.72
C HIS A 81 7.82 12.19 14.68
N SER A 82 8.30 11.73 13.53
CA SER A 82 8.70 12.57 12.40
C SER A 82 7.54 12.96 11.48
N GLY A 83 6.30 12.60 11.82
CA GLY A 83 5.08 13.00 11.11
C GLY A 83 4.67 12.08 9.95
N PHE A 84 5.29 10.90 9.79
CA PHE A 84 4.88 9.94 8.76
C PHE A 84 3.63 9.16 9.20
N SER A 85 2.65 9.05 8.30
CA SER A 85 1.47 8.21 8.51
C SER A 85 1.74 6.79 8.01
N THR A 86 2.00 5.85 8.92
CA THR A 86 2.25 4.44 8.56
C THR A 86 0.91 3.71 8.40
N ARG A 87 0.68 3.11 7.23
CA ARG A 87 -0.55 2.38 6.88
C ARG A 87 -0.44 0.88 7.12
N GLY A 88 0.77 0.36 7.14
CA GLY A 88 1.00 -1.04 7.45
C GLY A 88 2.44 -1.46 7.22
N LEU A 89 2.70 -2.71 7.59
CA LEU A 89 3.99 -3.35 7.53
C LEU A 89 3.86 -4.66 6.76
N ILE A 90 4.76 -4.88 5.82
CA ILE A 90 4.83 -6.08 5.00
C ILE A 90 6.12 -6.80 5.37
N ARG A 91 6.01 -8.07 5.76
CA ARG A 91 7.16 -8.92 6.03
C ARG A 91 7.61 -9.58 4.72
N LEU A 92 8.84 -9.32 4.32
CA LEU A 92 9.55 -10.09 3.32
C LEU A 92 10.37 -11.19 4.01
N SER A 93 11.08 -12.03 3.27
CA SER A 93 11.83 -13.16 3.85
C SER A 93 12.82 -12.72 4.93
N GLU A 94 13.62 -11.69 4.64
CA GLU A 94 14.73 -11.22 5.49
C GLU A 94 14.61 -9.73 5.84
N SER A 95 13.50 -9.09 5.50
CA SER A 95 13.33 -7.65 5.69
C SER A 95 11.88 -7.26 5.88
N TYR A 96 11.66 -6.01 6.27
CA TYR A 96 10.34 -5.43 6.41
C TYR A 96 10.21 -4.22 5.48
N LEU A 97 9.03 -4.08 4.90
CA LEU A 97 8.65 -2.99 4.02
C LEU A 97 7.47 -2.26 4.64
N GLY A 98 7.60 -0.95 4.84
CA GLY A 98 6.52 -0.11 5.35
C GLY A 98 5.74 0.54 4.22
N LEU A 99 4.42 0.58 4.36
CA LEU A 99 3.56 1.44 3.55
C LEU A 99 3.35 2.76 4.30
N PHE A 100 3.77 3.85 3.68
CA PHE A 100 3.64 5.20 4.21
C PHE A 100 2.68 6.01 3.33
N GLU A 101 1.83 6.80 3.97
CA GLU A 101 0.99 7.79 3.34
C GLU A 101 1.59 9.18 3.56
N ILE A 102 1.71 9.92 2.45
CA ILE A 102 2.19 11.29 2.39
C ILE A 102 1.05 12.14 1.82
N PRO A 103 0.63 13.22 2.49
CA PRO A 103 -0.30 14.17 1.92
C PRO A 103 0.31 14.78 0.66
N VAL A 104 -0.44 14.76 -0.46
CA VAL A 104 -0.01 15.46 -1.67
C VAL A 104 -0.45 16.91 -1.52
N ASP A 105 0.49 17.81 -1.25
CA ASP A 105 0.26 19.22 -1.58
C ASP A 105 0.08 19.30 -3.11
N VAL A 106 -0.95 20.01 -3.56
CA VAL A 106 -1.54 19.97 -4.92
C VAL A 106 -0.57 20.34 -6.07
N VAL A 107 0.73 20.51 -5.80
CA VAL A 107 1.74 21.05 -6.71
C VAL A 107 2.58 19.98 -7.44
N ASP A 108 2.63 18.71 -6.96
CA ASP A 108 3.57 17.69 -7.48
C ASP A 108 2.96 16.63 -8.44
N LEU A 109 1.74 16.81 -8.95
CA LEU A 109 1.09 15.84 -9.83
C LEU A 109 1.52 15.97 -11.31
N ASN A 110 2.81 15.77 -11.63
CA ASN A 110 3.27 15.60 -13.02
C ASN A 110 3.99 14.24 -13.21
N PRO A 111 3.33 13.22 -13.80
CA PRO A 111 3.98 11.98 -14.19
C PRO A 111 4.08 11.90 -15.71
N ASP A 112 5.14 12.46 -16.28
CA ASP A 112 5.56 12.09 -17.63
C ASP A 112 6.48 10.87 -17.52
N THR A 113 5.93 9.67 -17.67
CA THR A 113 6.43 8.63 -18.59
C THR A 113 5.54 7.40 -18.55
N ASP A 114 4.83 7.20 -19.66
CA ASP A 114 4.32 5.89 -20.07
C ASP A 114 5.48 4.90 -20.15
N ASN A 115 5.33 3.76 -19.48
CA ASN A 115 5.91 2.52 -19.98
C ASN A 115 5.00 1.37 -19.53
N GLU A 116 4.63 0.54 -20.52
CA GLU A 116 3.79 -0.63 -20.38
C GLU A 116 4.29 -1.55 -19.25
N LEU A 117 3.40 -2.07 -18.38
CA LEU A 117 3.47 -3.41 -17.77
C LEU A 117 2.43 -3.64 -16.67
N GLY A 118 1.82 -4.84 -16.73
CA GLY A 118 1.20 -5.58 -15.62
C GLY A 118 -0.17 -5.09 -15.12
N GLU A 119 -1.26 -5.68 -15.61
CA GLU A 119 -2.58 -5.49 -14.98
C GLU A 119 -2.58 -6.04 -13.55
N ALA A 120 -2.70 -5.16 -12.56
CA ALA A 120 -3.07 -5.56 -11.22
C ALA A 120 -4.51 -6.13 -11.27
N THR A 121 -4.70 -7.36 -10.80
CA THR A 121 -6.02 -7.99 -10.85
C THR A 121 -6.93 -7.37 -9.78
N GLU A 122 -7.91 -6.59 -10.21
CA GLU A 122 -8.93 -6.04 -9.31
C GLU A 122 -9.88 -7.14 -8.85
N ILE A 123 -10.09 -7.27 -7.54
CA ILE A 123 -11.07 -8.20 -6.97
C ILE A 123 -12.12 -7.38 -6.24
N THR A 124 -13.36 -7.41 -6.74
CA THR A 124 -14.51 -6.79 -6.09
C THR A 124 -15.15 -7.82 -5.16
N VAL A 125 -15.04 -7.61 -3.85
CA VAL A 125 -15.71 -8.47 -2.86
C VAL A 125 -17.07 -7.87 -2.52
N SER A 126 -18.14 -8.54 -2.94
CA SER A 126 -19.50 -8.20 -2.51
C SER A 126 -19.79 -8.88 -1.16
N PRO A 127 -20.47 -8.21 -0.20
CA PRO A 127 -20.68 -8.72 1.17
C PRO A 127 -21.72 -9.87 1.30
N GLY A 128 -21.82 -10.78 0.32
CA GLY A 128 -22.93 -11.75 0.22
C GLY A 128 -22.59 -13.24 0.17
N SER A 129 -21.32 -13.65 0.22
CA SER A 129 -20.96 -15.06 -0.01
C SER A 129 -20.05 -15.61 1.09
N ILE A 130 -20.61 -15.85 2.26
CA ILE A 130 -20.06 -16.84 3.20
C ILE A 130 -21.02 -18.03 3.15
N PRO A 131 -20.65 -19.17 2.57
CA PRO A 131 -21.40 -20.41 2.77
C PRO A 131 -21.24 -20.79 4.24
N ALA A 132 -22.37 -20.97 4.92
CA ALA A 132 -22.37 -21.62 6.23
C ALA A 132 -22.05 -23.11 6.00
N GLU A 133 -20.91 -23.57 6.52
CA GLU A 133 -20.71 -24.96 6.91
C GLU A 133 -20.65 -25.03 8.44
#